data_AF-A0A543B9R7-F1
#
_entry.id   AF-A0A543B9R7-F1
#
_cell.length_a   1.000
_cell.length_b   1.000
_cell.length_c   1.000
_cell.angle_alpha   90.00
_cell.angle_beta   90.00
_cell.angle_gamma   90.00
#
_symmetry.space_group_name_H-M   'P 1'
#
loop_
_entity.id
_entity.type
_entity.pdbx_description
1 polymer ?
#
loop_
_entity_poly.entity_id
_entity_poly.type
_entity_poly.pdbx_seq_one_letter_code
_entity_poly.pdbx_strand_id
1 'polypeptide(L)'
;MSPTTDGAPAAILRDPEVFVYELRPECEDDYDRHHAAVWPEVIAELRGSGITEYTIHRRGSLVISVLRREERTQAPELSPEARRRVDEWHDLMAPLFAAVQDEAGEPLYAEKIFDIGAYPETD
;
A
#
# COMPACT_ATOMS: atom_id res chain seq x y z
N MET A 1 39.08 17.31 20.69
CA MET A 1 38.31 17.01 19.46
C MET A 1 37.85 15.57 19.58
N SER A 2 36.58 15.38 19.91
CA SER A 2 35.90 14.08 19.85
C SER A 2 34.77 14.23 18.85
N PRO A 3 34.50 13.20 18.03
CA PRO A 3 33.68 13.36 16.84
C PRO A 3 32.19 13.44 17.20
N THR A 4 31.49 14.31 16.48
CA THR A 4 30.03 14.39 16.43
C THR A 4 29.47 13.05 15.98
N THR A 5 28.72 12.37 16.84
CA THR A 5 27.75 11.36 16.39
C THR A 5 26.63 12.14 15.71
N ASP A 6 26.74 12.30 14.39
CA ASP A 6 25.65 12.76 13.54
C ASP A 6 24.67 11.58 13.40
N GLY A 7 23.88 11.39 14.45
CA GLY A 7 22.70 10.55 14.39
C GLY A 7 21.66 11.32 13.59
N ALA A 8 21.64 11.13 12.27
CA ALA A 8 20.48 11.50 11.47
C ALA A 8 19.24 10.98 12.21
N PRO A 9 18.22 11.84 12.48
CA PRO A 9 17.04 11.38 13.18
C PRO A 9 16.49 10.19 12.41
N ALA A 10 16.27 9.06 13.11
CA ALA A 10 15.51 7.96 12.55
C ALA A 10 14.24 8.59 11.97
N ALA A 11 14.03 8.43 10.67
CA ALA A 11 12.88 9.02 9.99
C ALA A 11 11.65 8.71 10.85
N ILE A 12 10.88 9.74 11.22
CA ILE A 12 9.62 9.53 11.92
C ILE A 12 8.75 8.77 10.93
N LEU A 13 8.75 7.45 11.02
CA LEU A 13 7.95 6.59 10.16
C LEU A 13 6.50 6.88 10.53
N ARG A 14 5.81 7.61 9.64
CA ARG A 14 4.36 7.83 9.75
C ARG A 14 3.67 6.50 9.85
N ASP A 15 2.60 6.44 10.64
CA ASP A 15 1.75 5.28 10.75
C ASP A 15 1.38 4.72 9.37
N PRO A 16 1.32 3.39 9.22
CA PRO A 16 0.93 2.83 7.95
C PRO A 16 -0.51 3.22 7.62
N GLU A 17 -0.75 3.52 6.35
CA GLU A 17 -2.07 3.61 5.78
C GLU A 17 -2.62 2.19 5.63
N VAL A 18 -3.81 1.92 6.17
CA VAL A 18 -4.46 0.61 6.10
C VAL A 18 -5.77 0.74 5.34
N PHE A 19 -5.92 -0.05 4.28
CA PHE A 19 -7.13 -0.14 3.49
C PHE A 19 -7.68 -1.55 3.53
N VAL A 20 -9.01 -1.66 3.52
CA VAL A 20 -9.72 -2.93 3.55
C VAL A 20 -10.61 -3.01 2.33
N TYR A 21 -10.57 -4.11 1.60
CA TYR A 21 -11.40 -4.31 0.42
C TYR A 21 -12.13 -5.65 0.49
N GLU A 22 -13.19 -5.78 -0.30
CA GLU A 22 -13.92 -7.03 -0.45
C GLU A 22 -13.79 -7.53 -1.89
N LEU A 23 -13.26 -8.74 -2.04
CA LEU A 23 -13.24 -9.47 -3.31
C LEU A 23 -14.59 -10.11 -3.58
N ARG A 24 -14.83 -10.42 -4.84
CA ARG A 24 -15.83 -11.43 -5.20
C ARG A 24 -15.31 -12.80 -4.74
N PRO A 25 -16.11 -13.62 -4.05
CA PRO A 25 -15.65 -14.93 -3.54
C PRO A 25 -15.06 -15.84 -4.62
N GLU A 26 -15.58 -15.76 -5.85
CA GLU A 26 -15.09 -16.53 -7.00
C GLU A 26 -13.75 -16.03 -7.58
N CYS A 27 -13.27 -14.85 -7.17
CA CYS A 27 -12.07 -14.21 -7.71
C CYS A 27 -10.82 -14.34 -6.80
N GLU A 28 -10.93 -15.04 -5.67
CA GLU A 28 -9.87 -15.18 -4.68
C GLU A 28 -8.58 -15.77 -5.28
N ASP A 29 -8.68 -16.87 -6.04
CA ASP A 29 -7.52 -17.55 -6.64
C ASP A 29 -6.87 -16.70 -7.73
N ASP A 30 -7.67 -15.99 -8.53
CA ASP A 30 -7.16 -15.10 -9.57
C ASP A 30 -6.42 -13.92 -8.94
N TYR A 31 -6.97 -13.33 -7.89
CA TYR A 31 -6.33 -12.25 -7.14
C TYR A 31 -4.94 -12.66 -6.62
N ASP A 32 -4.86 -13.83 -5.97
CA ASP A 32 -3.59 -14.36 -5.45
C ASP A 32 -2.59 -14.64 -6.57
N ARG A 33 -3.03 -15.23 -7.69
CA ARG A 33 -2.18 -15.50 -8.86
C ARG A 33 -1.60 -14.22 -9.45
N HIS A 34 -2.40 -13.16 -9.57
CA HIS A 34 -1.93 -11.89 -10.10
C HIS A 34 -0.91 -11.23 -9.15
N HIS A 35 -1.17 -11.22 -7.84
CA HIS A 35 -0.26 -10.63 -6.85
C HIS A 35 1.02 -11.44 -6.60
N ALA A 36 1.04 -12.74 -6.94
CA ALA A 36 2.27 -13.54 -6.96
C ALA A 36 3.26 -13.09 -8.05
N ALA A 37 2.81 -12.35 -9.06
CA ALA A 37 3.61 -11.92 -10.20
C ALA A 37 3.21 -10.51 -10.69
N VAL A 38 3.21 -9.53 -9.77
CA VAL A 38 2.94 -8.12 -10.09
C VAL A 38 3.90 -7.62 -11.16
N TRP A 39 3.38 -6.86 -12.13
CA TRP A 39 4.17 -6.38 -13.26
C TRP A 39 5.22 -5.33 -12.83
N PRO A 40 6.43 -5.33 -13.44
CA PRO A 40 7.49 -4.39 -13.07
C PRO A 40 7.10 -2.92 -13.16
N GLU A 41 6.25 -2.54 -14.12
CA GLU A 41 5.78 -1.18 -14.34
C GLU A 41 4.89 -0.70 -13.19
N VAL A 42 4.04 -1.60 -12.65
CA VAL A 42 3.21 -1.35 -11.47
C VAL A 42 4.10 -1.16 -10.24
N ILE A 43 5.10 -2.02 -10.05
CA ILE A 43 6.07 -1.87 -8.96
C ILE A 43 6.85 -0.54 -9.08
N ALA A 44 7.24 -0.15 -10.29
CA ALA A 44 7.94 1.10 -10.54
C ALA A 44 7.05 2.31 -10.21
N GLU A 45 5.78 2.27 -10.59
CA GLU A 45 4.82 3.32 -10.22
C GLU A 45 4.61 3.40 -8.71
N LEU A 46 4.35 2.28 -8.04
CA LEU A 46 4.15 2.23 -6.58
C LEU A 46 5.33 2.87 -5.86
N ARG A 47 6.56 2.44 -6.17
CA ARG A 47 7.79 3.01 -5.59
C ARG A 47 7.97 4.48 -5.95
N GLY A 48 7.73 4.83 -7.20
CA GLY A 48 7.85 6.19 -7.68
C GLY A 48 6.84 7.14 -7.04
N SER A 49 5.68 6.64 -6.60
CA SER A 49 4.68 7.38 -5.83
C SER A 49 5.08 7.64 -4.37
N GLY A 50 6.24 7.14 -3.93
CA GLY A 50 6.73 7.30 -2.56
C GLY A 50 6.36 6.16 -1.62
N ILE A 51 5.74 5.08 -2.11
CA ILE A 51 5.46 3.90 -1.30
C ILE A 51 6.78 3.17 -1.02
N THR A 52 7.13 3.05 0.26
CA THR A 52 8.39 2.44 0.71
C THR A 52 8.18 1.05 1.31
N GLU A 53 7.00 0.82 1.90
CA GLU A 53 6.55 -0.47 2.40
C GLU A 53 5.14 -0.71 1.89
N TYR A 54 4.85 -1.90 1.35
CA TYR A 54 3.50 -2.29 0.96
C TYR A 54 3.33 -3.80 1.09
N THR A 55 2.42 -4.22 1.97
CA THR A 55 2.00 -5.61 2.09
C THR A 55 0.49 -5.73 1.91
N ILE A 56 0.07 -6.87 1.36
CA ILE A 56 -1.33 -7.21 1.19
C ILE A 56 -1.55 -8.56 1.88
N HIS A 57 -2.57 -8.62 2.73
CA HIS A 57 -3.01 -9.81 3.44
C HIS A 57 -4.45 -10.13 3.05
N ARG A 58 -4.84 -11.40 3.08
CA ARG A 58 -6.19 -11.82 2.74
C ARG A 58 -6.73 -12.87 3.72
N ARG A 59 -8.03 -12.80 4.02
CA ARG A 59 -8.79 -13.84 4.75
C ARG A 59 -10.13 -14.07 4.05
N GLY A 60 -10.22 -15.12 3.25
CA GLY A 60 -11.35 -15.28 2.33
C GLY A 60 -11.45 -14.05 1.43
N SER A 61 -12.63 -13.49 1.24
CA SER A 61 -12.78 -12.34 0.35
C SER A 61 -12.31 -11.00 0.94
N LEU A 62 -11.95 -10.97 2.23
CA LEU A 62 -11.42 -9.76 2.88
C LEU A 62 -9.94 -9.55 2.51
N VAL A 63 -9.64 -8.42 1.88
CA VAL A 63 -8.27 -7.98 1.56
C VAL A 63 -7.88 -6.83 2.48
N ILE A 64 -6.66 -6.86 3.02
CA ILE A 64 -6.10 -5.86 3.92
C ILE A 64 -4.77 -5.39 3.32
N SER A 65 -4.74 -4.14 2.86
CA SER A 65 -3.57 -3.47 2.29
C SER A 65 -2.94 -2.58 3.36
N VAL A 66 -1.65 -2.77 3.63
CA VAL A 66 -0.88 -1.99 4.62
C VAL A 66 0.29 -1.36 3.89
N LEU A 67 0.32 -0.02 3.81
CA LEU A 67 1.38 0.68 3.10
C LEU A 67 1.93 1.86 3.89
N ARG A 68 3.20 2.17 3.68
CA ARG A 68 3.82 3.42 4.13
C ARG A 68 4.26 4.23 2.94
N ARG A 69 4.03 5.53 3.02
CA ARG A 69 4.42 6.50 2.01
C ARG A 69 5.28 7.59 2.63
N GLU A 70 6.38 7.91 1.96
CA GLU A 70 7.14 9.11 2.23
C GLU A 70 6.56 10.30 1.45
N GLU A 71 6.60 11.50 2.04
CA GLU A 71 6.21 12.70 1.32
C GLU A 71 7.14 12.91 0.11
N ARG A 72 6.54 12.93 -1.08
CA ARG A 72 7.23 13.30 -2.31
C ARG A 72 6.75 14.66 -2.79
N THR A 73 7.70 15.45 -3.26
CA THR A 73 7.43 16.75 -3.87
C THR A 73 6.97 16.65 -5.33
N GLN A 74 7.14 15.48 -5.97
CA GLN A 74 6.80 15.24 -7.37
C GLN A 74 6.24 13.84 -7.57
N ALA A 75 5.27 13.72 -8.47
CA ALA A 75 4.70 12.44 -8.92
C ALA A 75 5.73 11.63 -9.73
N PRO A 76 5.58 10.29 -9.82
CA PRO A 76 6.44 9.48 -10.65
C PRO A 76 6.30 9.85 -12.14
N GLU A 77 7.42 10.15 -12.79
CA GLU A 77 7.48 10.25 -14.24
C GLU A 77 7.56 8.84 -14.83
N LEU A 78 6.46 8.40 -15.45
CA LEU A 78 6.38 7.14 -16.19
C LEU A 78 6.43 7.41 -17.69
N SER A 79 7.06 6.51 -18.46
CA SER A 79 6.92 6.53 -19.91
C SER A 79 5.45 6.27 -20.31
N PRO A 80 5.00 6.73 -21.50
CA PRO A 80 3.65 6.44 -21.98
C PRO A 80 3.32 4.94 -22.03
N GLU A 81 4.33 4.10 -22.31
CA GLU A 81 4.19 2.66 -22.30
C GLU A 81 4.00 2.11 -20.88
N ALA A 82 4.82 2.54 -19.92
CA ALA A 82 4.68 2.11 -18.53
C ALA A 82 3.33 2.54 -17.94
N ARG A 83 2.87 3.76 -18.27
CA ARG A 83 1.54 4.25 -17.89
C ARG A 83 0.43 3.33 -18.44
N ARG A 84 0.50 2.95 -19.72
CA ARG A 84 -0.48 2.02 -20.31
C ARG A 84 -0.49 0.67 -19.58
N ARG A 85 0.67 0.13 -19.21
CA ARG A 85 0.79 -1.15 -18.47
C ARG A 85 0.21 -1.07 -17.07
N VAL A 86 0.36 0.06 -16.41
CA VAL A 86 -0.31 0.37 -15.13
C VAL A 86 -1.83 0.37 -15.32
N ASP A 87 -2.34 1.05 -16.34
CA ASP A 87 -3.78 1.14 -16.59
C ASP A 87 -4.36 -0.25 -16.91
N GLU A 88 -3.66 -1.05 -17.72
CA GLU A 88 -4.00 -2.46 -17.99
C GLU A 88 -4.07 -3.31 -16.70
N TRP A 89 -3.17 -3.06 -15.74
CA TRP A 89 -3.20 -3.73 -14.44
C TRP A 89 -4.44 -3.32 -13.63
N HIS A 90 -4.79 -2.03 -13.61
CA HIS A 90 -5.99 -1.56 -12.95
C HIS A 90 -7.26 -2.17 -13.56
N ASP A 91 -7.35 -2.22 -14.88
CA ASP A 91 -8.48 -2.84 -15.60
C ASP A 91 -8.60 -4.34 -15.31
N LEU A 92 -7.47 -5.02 -15.14
CA LEU A 92 -7.41 -6.45 -14.76
C LEU A 92 -7.87 -6.68 -13.31
N MET A 93 -7.51 -5.80 -12.38
CA MET A 93 -7.82 -5.95 -10.95
C MET A 93 -9.23 -5.47 -10.59
N ALA A 94 -9.71 -4.40 -11.20
CA ALA A 94 -11.00 -3.77 -10.91
C ALA A 94 -12.19 -4.76 -10.84
N PRO A 95 -12.39 -5.69 -11.81
CA PRO A 95 -13.54 -6.59 -11.77
C PRO A 95 -13.50 -7.63 -10.64
N LEU A 96 -12.33 -7.88 -10.04
CA LEU A 96 -12.16 -8.88 -8.97
C LEU A 96 -12.79 -8.43 -7.64
N PHE A 97 -13.00 -7.12 -7.46
CA PHE A 97 -13.54 -6.56 -6.24
C PHE A 97 -15.08 -6.48 -6.26
N ALA A 98 -15.67 -6.82 -5.12
CA ALA A 98 -17.05 -6.52 -4.79
C ALA A 98 -17.19 -5.10 -4.21
N ALA A 99 -16.21 -4.66 -3.40
CA ALA A 99 -16.16 -3.32 -2.84
C ALA A 99 -14.71 -2.83 -2.62
N VAL A 100 -14.44 -1.58 -3.04
CA VAL A 100 -13.18 -0.86 -2.78
C VAL A 100 -13.38 0.48 -2.07
N GLN A 101 -14.64 0.92 -1.97
CA GLN A 101 -15.08 2.18 -1.40
C GLN A 101 -16.44 1.96 -0.73
N ASP A 102 -16.82 2.85 0.19
CA ASP A 102 -18.12 2.82 0.84
C ASP A 102 -19.25 3.39 -0.05
N GLU A 103 -20.46 3.47 0.50
CA GLU A 103 -21.63 4.02 -0.22
C GLU A 103 -21.50 5.51 -0.58
N ALA A 104 -20.64 6.26 0.12
CA ALA A 104 -20.32 7.65 -0.17
C ALA A 104 -19.22 7.81 -1.22
N GLY A 105 -18.58 6.71 -1.63
CA GLY A 105 -17.45 6.72 -2.55
C GLY A 105 -16.11 6.99 -1.86
N GLU A 106 -16.06 6.94 -0.54
CA GLU A 106 -14.83 7.11 0.23
C GLU A 106 -14.05 5.78 0.27
N PRO A 107 -12.71 5.81 0.22
CA PRO A 107 -11.91 4.62 0.40
C PRO A 107 -12.23 3.92 1.71
N LEU A 108 -12.27 2.59 1.68
CA LEU A 108 -12.46 1.75 2.87
C LEU A 108 -11.20 1.74 3.75
N TYR A 109 -10.92 2.87 4.42
CA TYR A 109 -9.78 3.06 5.30
C TYR A 109 -10.02 2.44 6.69
N ALA A 110 -9.00 1.84 7.28
CA ALA A 110 -9.02 1.35 8.66
C ALA A 110 -8.19 2.27 9.58
N GLU A 111 -8.85 2.82 10.59
CA GLU A 111 -8.22 3.70 11.57
C GLU A 111 -7.31 2.93 12.54
N LYS A 112 -6.11 3.46 12.81
CA LYS A 112 -5.28 2.98 13.91
C LYS A 112 -5.91 3.38 15.24
N ILE A 113 -6.43 2.41 15.98
CA ILE A 113 -7.06 2.63 17.30
C ILE A 113 -6.14 2.33 18.50
N PHE A 114 -5.02 1.63 18.28
CA PHE A 114 -4.11 1.21 19.32
C PHE A 114 -2.67 1.06 18.81
N ASP A 115 -1.70 1.41 19.64
CA ASP A 115 -0.27 1.24 19.40
C ASP A 115 0.43 0.97 20.73
N ILE A 116 0.96 -0.25 20.92
CA ILE A 116 1.67 -0.59 22.16
C ILE A 116 2.97 0.21 22.32
N GLY A 117 3.59 0.65 21.21
CA GLY A 117 4.81 1.46 21.25
C GLY A 117 4.60 2.87 21.81
N ALA A 118 3.34 3.32 21.91
CA ALA A 118 2.99 4.55 22.60
C ALA A 118 3.05 4.43 24.13
N TYR A 119 3.21 3.22 24.67
CA TYR A 119 3.33 2.96 26.10
C TYR A 119 4.78 2.58 26.43
N PRO A 120 5.44 3.31 27.34
CA PRO A 120 6.80 2.95 27.75
C PRO A 120 6.80 1.58 28.44
N GLU A 121 7.84 0.77 28.20
CA GLU A 121 8.08 -0.43 29.00
C GLU A 121 8.20 -0.02 30.47
N THR A 122 7.45 -0.71 31.33
CA THR A 122 7.51 -0.48 32.77
C THR A 122 8.46 -1.54 33.34
N ASP A 123 9.53 -1.09 34.00
CA ASP A 123 10.46 -1.97 34.73
C ASP A 123 9.77 -2.79 35.83
#